data_AF-A0A444XA32-F1
#
_entry.id   AF-A0A444XA32-F1
#
_cell.length_a   1.000
_cell.length_b   1.000
_cell.length_c   1.000
_cell.angle_alpha   90.00
_cell.angle_beta   90.00
_cell.angle_gamma   90.00
#
_symmetry.space_group_name_H-M   'P 1'
#
loop_
_entity.id
_entity.type
_entity.pdbx_description
1 polymer ?
#
loop_
_entity_poly.entity_id
_entity_poly.type
_entity_poly.pdbx_seq_one_letter_code
_entity_poly.pdbx_strand_id
1 'polypeptide(L)'
;MDLQQNEFDRLLFFEHARKTAEAEYAKNPLDADNLTRWGGALLELSQFQTFPETKKMTEDAISKLEEALVVNPKKHDTLWCLGNAHTSQAFLIPDRDEAKVYFDKAAEYFQQAVDEDPSNELYHKSLEVAAKVFTAL
;
A
#
# COMPACT_ATOMS: atom_id res chain seq x y z
N MET A 1 -5.96 -23.89 -15.35
CA MET A 1 -5.18 -22.63 -15.46
C MET A 1 -4.21 -22.69 -14.30
N ASP A 2 -2.92 -22.82 -14.60
CA ASP A 2 -1.88 -23.08 -13.59
C ASP A 2 -1.65 -21.83 -12.73
N LEU A 3 -1.72 -22.00 -11.40
CA LEU A 3 -1.55 -20.91 -10.43
C LEU A 3 -0.26 -20.12 -10.64
N GLN A 4 0.83 -20.82 -11.00
CA GLN A 4 2.13 -20.21 -11.30
C GLN A 4 2.10 -19.28 -12.51
N GLN A 5 1.27 -19.59 -13.52
CA GLN A 5 1.13 -18.74 -14.69
C GLN A 5 0.38 -17.45 -14.33
N ASN A 6 -0.66 -17.55 -13.49
CA ASN A 6 -1.40 -16.39 -13.01
C ASN A 6 -0.55 -15.47 -12.13
N GLU A 7 0.35 -16.02 -11.29
CA GLU A 7 1.28 -15.24 -10.47
C GLU A 7 2.31 -14.51 -11.34
N PHE A 8 2.85 -15.18 -12.37
CA PHE A 8 3.78 -14.56 -13.31
C PHE A 8 3.14 -13.42 -14.10
N ASP A 9 1.92 -13.61 -14.60
CA ASP A 9 1.18 -12.58 -15.32
C ASP A 9 0.86 -11.37 -14.42
N ARG A 10 0.52 -11.61 -13.14
CA ARG A 10 0.30 -10.57 -12.14
C ARG A 10 1.59 -9.78 -11.85
N LEU A 11 2.72 -10.46 -11.70
CA LEU A 11 4.03 -9.81 -11.50
C LEU A 11 4.40 -8.93 -12.70
N LEU A 12 4.22 -9.44 -13.91
CA LEU A 12 4.51 -8.69 -15.14
C LEU A 12 3.62 -7.44 -15.24
N PHE A 13 2.35 -7.56 -14.88
CA PHE A 13 1.42 -6.44 -14.83
C PHE A 13 1.91 -5.32 -13.89
N PHE A 14 2.29 -5.67 -12.65
CA PHE A 14 2.75 -4.66 -11.70
C PHE A 14 4.13 -4.09 -12.03
N GLU A 15 5.05 -4.88 -12.59
CA GLU A 15 6.32 -4.36 -13.10
C GLU A 15 6.11 -3.34 -14.22
N HIS A 16 5.17 -3.63 -15.13
CA HIS A 16 4.82 -2.68 -16.19
C HIS A 16 4.17 -1.41 -15.63
N ALA A 17 3.27 -1.56 -14.65
CA ALA A 17 2.65 -0.43 -13.96
C ALA A 17 3.69 0.44 -13.24
N ARG A 18 4.63 -0.17 -12.51
CA ARG A 18 5.74 0.53 -11.82
C ARG A 18 6.60 1.32 -12.80
N LYS A 19 7.04 0.70 -13.89
CA LYS A 19 7.89 1.36 -14.91
C LYS A 19 7.17 2.49 -15.64
N THR A 20 5.89 2.30 -15.95
CA THR A 20 5.08 3.33 -16.58
C THR A 20 4.92 4.51 -15.63
N ALA A 21 4.62 4.24 -14.36
CA ALA A 21 4.43 5.27 -13.37
C ALA A 21 5.70 6.07 -13.08
N GLU A 22 6.86 5.40 -13.06
CA GLU A 22 8.17 6.04 -12.97
C GLU A 22 8.44 6.99 -14.15
N ALA A 23 8.12 6.56 -15.38
CA ALA A 23 8.27 7.38 -16.57
C ALA A 23 7.29 8.56 -16.63
N GLU A 24 6.08 8.39 -16.10
CA GLU A 24 5.08 9.46 -15.99
C GLU A 24 5.46 10.47 -14.91
N TYR A 25 5.99 10.02 -13.77
CA TYR A 25 6.46 10.89 -12.69
C TYR A 25 7.59 11.82 -13.15
N ALA A 26 8.51 11.33 -13.98
CA ALA A 26 9.57 12.17 -14.56
C ALA A 26 9.03 13.32 -15.42
N LYS A 27 7.79 13.21 -15.94
CA LYS A 27 7.12 14.25 -16.73
C LYS A 27 6.22 15.13 -15.86
N ASN A 28 5.52 14.53 -14.89
CA ASN A 28 4.63 15.22 -13.97
C ASN A 28 4.71 14.59 -12.57
N PRO A 29 5.52 15.15 -11.66
CA PRO A 29 5.66 14.61 -10.31
C PRO A 29 4.48 14.94 -9.38
N LEU A 30 3.55 15.80 -9.82
CA LEU A 30 2.38 16.22 -9.05
C LEU A 30 1.10 15.51 -9.51
N ASP A 31 1.23 14.33 -10.11
CA ASP A 31 0.12 13.48 -10.48
C ASP A 31 -0.17 12.47 -9.35
N ALA A 32 -1.19 12.78 -8.54
CA ALA A 32 -1.58 11.95 -7.40
C ALA A 32 -2.07 10.56 -7.84
N ASP A 33 -2.73 10.44 -8.99
CA ASP A 33 -3.22 9.16 -9.51
C ASP A 33 -2.03 8.27 -9.93
N ASN A 34 -1.06 8.85 -10.63
CA ASN A 34 0.16 8.16 -11.02
C ASN A 34 0.99 7.73 -9.80
N LEU A 35 1.20 8.63 -8.83
CA LEU A 35 1.90 8.33 -7.59
C LEU A 35 1.21 7.20 -6.80
N THR A 36 -0.12 7.20 -6.78
CA THR A 36 -0.90 6.13 -6.12
C THR A 36 -0.73 4.80 -6.82
N ARG A 37 -0.78 4.79 -8.16
CA ARG A 37 -0.49 3.59 -8.95
C ARG A 37 0.93 3.09 -8.73
N TRP A 38 1.90 3.99 -8.64
CA TRP A 38 3.29 3.62 -8.38
C TRP A 38 3.43 2.95 -7.02
N GLY A 39 2.94 3.59 -5.96
CA GLY A 39 2.98 3.03 -4.60
C GLY A 39 2.26 1.69 -4.50
N GLY A 40 1.07 1.56 -5.09
CA GLY A 40 0.34 0.30 -5.13
C GLY A 40 1.10 -0.82 -5.86
N ALA A 41 1.71 -0.52 -7.01
CA ALA A 41 2.50 -1.49 -7.76
C ALA A 41 3.75 -1.94 -6.98
N LEU A 42 4.44 -1.02 -6.31
CA LEU A 42 5.57 -1.35 -5.43
C LEU A 42 5.14 -2.27 -4.28
N LEU A 43 4.01 -1.97 -3.63
CA LEU A 43 3.48 -2.78 -2.54
C LEU A 43 3.15 -4.20 -2.98
N GLU A 44 2.54 -4.36 -4.16
CA GLU A 44 2.22 -5.66 -4.74
C GLU A 44 3.47 -6.45 -5.13
N LEU A 45 4.46 -5.80 -5.73
CA LEU A 45 5.73 -6.43 -6.11
C LEU A 45 6.56 -6.84 -4.88
N SER A 46 6.48 -6.09 -3.78
CA SER A 46 7.25 -6.33 -2.56
C SER A 46 6.99 -7.72 -1.99
N GLN A 47 5.76 -8.24 -2.10
CA GLN A 47 5.35 -9.54 -1.54
C GLN A 47 6.10 -10.74 -2.14
N PHE A 48 6.75 -10.56 -3.30
CA PHE A 48 7.49 -11.60 -4.00
C PHE A 48 9.00 -11.44 -3.87
N GLN A 49 9.46 -10.47 -3.07
CA GLN A 49 10.86 -10.19 -2.89
C GLN A 49 11.44 -10.92 -1.68
N THR A 50 12.77 -10.89 -1.61
CA THR A 50 13.54 -11.23 -0.42
C THR A 50 13.21 -10.25 0.72
N PHE A 51 13.43 -10.63 1.98
CA PHE A 51 12.97 -9.84 3.14
C PHE A 51 13.54 -8.40 3.18
N PRO A 52 14.86 -8.17 2.99
CA PRO A 52 15.41 -6.81 2.90
C PRO A 52 14.81 -6.00 1.74
N GLU A 53 14.60 -6.62 0.60
CA GLU A 53 14.04 -5.99 -0.61
C GLU A 53 12.54 -5.68 -0.43
N THR A 54 11.79 -6.55 0.25
CA THR A 54 10.38 -6.32 0.62
C THR A 54 10.28 -5.08 1.50
N LYS A 55 11.13 -4.98 2.52
CA LYS A 55 11.17 -3.81 3.41
C LYS A 55 11.45 -2.53 2.63
N LYS A 56 12.52 -2.51 1.84
CA LYS A 56 12.89 -1.34 1.03
C LYS A 56 11.77 -0.94 0.06
N MET A 57 11.19 -1.91 -0.65
CA MET A 57 10.14 -1.64 -1.63
C MET A 57 8.84 -1.16 -0.97
N THR A 58 8.55 -1.63 0.24
CA THR A 58 7.43 -1.12 1.06
C THR A 58 7.68 0.32 1.52
N GLU A 59 8.89 0.66 1.94
CA GLU A 59 9.28 2.03 2.29
C GLU A 59 9.18 2.98 1.07
N ASP A 60 9.66 2.53 -0.09
CA ASP A 60 9.53 3.27 -1.35
C ASP A 60 8.04 3.47 -1.74
N ALA A 61 7.20 2.45 -1.53
CA ALA A 61 5.76 2.53 -1.76
C ALA A 61 5.10 3.59 -0.87
N ILE A 62 5.39 3.57 0.44
CA ILE A 62 4.88 4.55 1.40
C ILE A 62 5.28 5.96 1.00
N SER A 63 6.55 6.16 0.66
CA SER A 63 7.06 7.47 0.21
C SER A 63 6.26 8.02 -0.98
N LYS A 64 5.99 7.19 -1.99
CA LYS A 64 5.18 7.62 -3.16
C LYS A 64 3.72 7.89 -2.83
N LEU A 65 3.13 7.14 -1.91
CA LEU A 65 1.76 7.37 -1.47
C LEU A 65 1.63 8.62 -0.59
N GLU A 66 2.61 8.90 0.27
CA GLU A 66 2.66 10.13 1.05
C GLU A 66 2.83 11.36 0.13
N GLU A 67 3.67 11.27 -0.91
CA GLU A 67 3.73 12.28 -1.98
C GLU A 67 2.37 12.49 -2.66
N ALA A 68 1.62 11.41 -2.95
CA ALA A 68 0.28 11.51 -3.53
C ALA A 68 -0.70 12.26 -2.61
N LEU A 69 -0.63 12.04 -1.28
CA LEU A 69 -1.46 12.75 -0.32
C LEU A 69 -1.07 14.22 -0.15
N VAL A 70 0.20 14.59 -0.35
CA VAL A 70 0.59 16.00 -0.39
C VAL A 70 -0.10 16.71 -1.56
N VAL A 71 -0.25 16.03 -2.71
CA VAL A 71 -0.95 16.56 -3.89
C VAL A 71 -2.47 16.54 -3.69
N ASN A 72 -3.02 15.44 -3.20
CA ASN A 72 -4.45 15.28 -2.92
C ASN A 72 -4.68 14.59 -1.56
N PRO A 73 -4.86 15.36 -0.48
CA PRO A 73 -5.00 14.81 0.88
C PRO A 73 -6.23 13.93 1.10
N LYS A 74 -7.24 14.06 0.23
CA LYS A 74 -8.54 13.39 0.35
C LYS A 74 -8.68 12.18 -0.57
N LYS A 75 -7.57 11.75 -1.16
CA LYS A 75 -7.55 10.66 -2.12
C LYS A 75 -7.72 9.32 -1.41
N HIS A 76 -8.97 8.86 -1.33
CA HIS A 76 -9.39 7.69 -0.56
C HIS A 76 -8.66 6.39 -0.94
N ASP A 77 -8.36 6.19 -2.23
CA ASP A 77 -7.60 5.02 -2.71
C ASP A 77 -6.14 5.06 -2.26
N THR A 78 -5.50 6.24 -2.23
CA THR A 78 -4.15 6.42 -1.66
C THR A 78 -4.14 6.14 -0.16
N LEU A 79 -5.12 6.68 0.58
CA LEU A 79 -5.28 6.43 2.02
C LEU A 79 -5.39 4.93 2.30
N TRP A 80 -6.23 4.22 1.54
CA TRP A 80 -6.35 2.78 1.66
C TRP A 80 -5.04 2.03 1.33
N CYS A 81 -4.32 2.43 0.28
CA CYS A 81 -3.01 1.86 -0.03
C CYS A 81 -1.98 2.08 1.08
N LEU A 82 -1.97 3.25 1.74
CA LEU A 82 -1.10 3.52 2.89
C LEU A 82 -1.42 2.63 4.09
N GLY A 83 -2.70 2.37 4.35
CA GLY A 83 -3.13 1.40 5.35
C GLY A 83 -2.54 0.01 5.09
N ASN A 84 -2.63 -0.46 3.85
CA ASN A 84 -2.03 -1.74 3.46
C ASN A 84 -0.50 -1.73 3.56
N ALA A 85 0.16 -0.64 3.15
CA ALA A 85 1.61 -0.54 3.21
C ALA A 85 2.14 -0.57 4.65
N HIS A 86 1.49 0.14 5.56
CA HIS A 86 1.84 0.08 6.99
C HIS A 86 1.52 -1.27 7.63
N THR A 87 0.44 -1.92 7.21
CA THR A 87 0.15 -3.31 7.61
C THR A 87 1.27 -4.26 7.18
N SER A 88 1.70 -4.18 5.93
CA SER A 88 2.83 -4.97 5.42
C SER A 88 4.12 -4.67 6.19
N GLN A 89 4.41 -3.40 6.46
CA GLN A 89 5.59 -3.00 7.24
C GLN A 89 5.55 -3.55 8.68
N ALA A 90 4.39 -3.53 9.33
CA ALA A 90 4.23 -4.10 10.66
C ALA A 90 4.57 -5.60 10.70
N PHE A 91 4.18 -6.37 9.67
CA PHE A 91 4.54 -7.80 9.57
C PHE A 91 6.03 -8.05 9.34
N LEU A 92 6.80 -7.05 8.88
CA LEU A 92 8.25 -7.15 8.74
C LEU A 92 9.00 -6.80 10.03
N ILE A 93 8.30 -6.37 11.09
CA ILE A 93 8.92 -5.95 12.35
C ILE A 93 8.78 -7.07 13.38
N PRO A 94 9.90 -7.67 13.85
CA PRO A 94 9.83 -8.76 14.84
C PRO A 94 9.37 -8.30 16.23
N ASP A 95 9.65 -7.04 16.58
CA ASP A 95 9.26 -6.46 17.86
C ASP A 95 7.77 -6.09 17.83
N ARG A 96 7.01 -6.63 18.78
CA ARG A 96 5.55 -6.47 18.78
C ARG A 96 5.12 -5.04 19.09
N ASP A 97 5.83 -4.36 19.99
CA ASP A 97 5.48 -3.00 20.38
C ASP A 97 5.79 -2.02 19.25
N GLU A 98 6.91 -2.20 18.55
CA GLU A 98 7.24 -1.45 17.34
C GLU A 98 6.25 -1.75 16.20
N ALA A 99 5.93 -3.03 15.95
CA ALA A 99 4.95 -3.42 14.92
C ALA A 99 3.57 -2.82 15.18
N LYS A 100 3.15 -2.75 16.45
CA LYS A 100 1.86 -2.17 16.86
C LYS A 100 1.70 -0.72 16.42
N VAL A 101 2.77 0.08 16.44
CA VAL A 101 2.72 1.48 15.97
C VAL A 101 2.31 1.57 14.50
N TYR A 102 2.84 0.68 13.66
CA TYR A 102 2.52 0.65 12.23
C TYR A 102 1.12 0.12 11.97
N PHE A 103 0.70 -0.85 12.77
CA PHE A 103 -0.65 -1.36 12.80
C PHE A 103 -1.67 -0.28 13.16
N ASP A 104 -1.46 0.49 14.24
CA ASP A 104 -2.32 1.61 14.61
C ASP A 104 -2.38 2.66 13.48
N LYS A 105 -1.22 3.01 12.88
CA LYS A 105 -1.15 3.91 11.72
C LYS A 105 -1.93 3.37 10.51
N ALA A 106 -1.91 2.06 10.28
CA ALA A 106 -2.68 1.43 9.21
C ALA A 106 -4.19 1.61 9.40
N ALA A 107 -4.69 1.40 10.62
CA ALA A 107 -6.10 1.58 10.92
C ALA A 107 -6.55 3.04 10.83
N GLU A 108 -5.71 3.99 11.24
CA GLU A 108 -5.99 5.42 11.02
C GLU A 108 -6.19 5.74 9.54
N TYR A 109 -5.34 5.21 8.66
CA TYR A 109 -5.48 5.41 7.21
C TYR A 109 -6.70 4.70 6.63
N PHE A 110 -7.01 3.48 7.07
CA PHE A 110 -8.24 2.79 6.65
C PHE A 110 -9.49 3.54 7.09
N GLN A 111 -9.51 4.09 8.30
CA GLN A 111 -10.61 4.92 8.77
C GLN A 111 -10.76 6.18 7.90
N GLN A 112 -9.66 6.88 7.60
CA GLN A 112 -9.69 8.04 6.70
C GLN A 112 -10.20 7.68 5.29
N ALA A 113 -9.82 6.51 4.76
CA ALA A 113 -10.34 6.03 3.48
C ALA A 113 -11.85 5.78 3.53
N VAL A 114 -12.37 5.18 4.61
CA VAL A 114 -13.81 5.02 4.86
C VAL A 114 -14.52 6.36 4.99
N ASP A 115 -13.90 7.34 5.66
CA ASP A 115 -14.50 8.66 5.86
C ASP A 115 -14.64 9.42 4.53
N GLU A 116 -13.67 9.29 3.60
CA GLU A 116 -13.71 9.93 2.29
C GLU A 116 -14.57 9.15 1.26
N ASP A 117 -14.65 7.81 1.33
CA ASP A 117 -15.61 7.00 0.55
C ASP A 117 -16.30 5.92 1.41
N PRO A 118 -17.39 6.29 2.11
CA PRO A 118 -18.11 5.38 3.01
C PRO A 118 -18.84 4.24 2.29
N SER A 119 -19.02 4.34 0.97
CA SER A 119 -19.73 3.33 0.18
C SER A 119 -18.84 2.14 -0.20
N ASN A 120 -17.52 2.28 -0.02
CA ASN A 120 -16.55 1.29 -0.42
C ASN A 120 -16.42 0.15 0.60
N GLU A 121 -17.05 -0.98 0.31
CA GLU A 121 -16.99 -2.16 1.19
C GLU A 121 -15.57 -2.68 1.44
N LEU A 122 -14.62 -2.47 0.52
CA LEU A 122 -13.24 -2.92 0.70
C LEU A 122 -12.57 -2.15 1.84
N TYR A 123 -12.88 -0.86 1.98
CA TYR A 123 -12.29 -0.02 3.03
C TYR A 123 -12.81 -0.43 4.40
N HIS A 124 -14.12 -0.66 4.51
CA HIS A 124 -14.74 -1.21 5.74
C HIS A 124 -14.13 -2.56 6.12
N LYS A 125 -13.97 -3.48 5.16
CA LYS A 125 -13.34 -4.79 5.41
C LYS A 125 -11.90 -4.64 5.90
N SER A 126 -11.14 -3.72 5.31
CA SER A 126 -9.73 -3.49 5.69
C SER A 126 -9.62 -2.91 7.09
N LEU A 127 -10.49 -1.95 7.44
CA LEU A 127 -10.60 -1.38 8.78
C LEU A 127 -11.00 -2.45 9.82
N GLU A 128 -11.99 -3.29 9.49
CA GLU A 128 -12.44 -4.37 10.36
C GLU A 128 -11.32 -5.39 10.62
N VAL A 129 -10.59 -5.78 9.57
CA VAL A 129 -9.45 -6.69 9.69
C VAL A 129 -8.35 -6.07 10.55
N ALA A 130 -8.00 -4.81 10.31
CA ALA A 130 -7.00 -4.10 11.12
C ALA A 130 -7.39 -4.11 12.61
N ALA A 131 -8.63 -3.76 12.95
CA ALA A 131 -9.12 -3.80 14.33
C ALA A 131 -9.01 -5.20 14.98
N LYS A 132 -9.24 -6.27 14.22
CA LYS A 132 -9.11 -7.65 14.71
C LYS A 132 -7.66 -8.09 14.90
N VAL A 133 -6.77 -7.74 13.97
CA VAL A 133 -5.34 -8.07 14.06
C VAL A 133 -4.74 -7.52 15.35
N PHE A 134 -5.17 -6.33 15.79
CA PHE A 134 -4.64 -5.71 17.02
C PHE A 134 -5.14 -6.36 18.31
N THR A 135 -6.28 -7.04 18.28
CA THR A 135 -6.76 -7.82 19.43
C THR A 135 -6.04 -9.16 19.61
N ALA A 136 -5.33 -9.62 18.57
CA ALA A 136 -4.69 -10.94 18.54
C ALA A 136 -3.17 -10.92 18.80
N LEU A 137 -2.55 -9.74 18.82
CA LEU A 137 -1.11 -9.52 19.04
C LEU A 137 -0.78 -9.24 20.52
#